data_AF-A0A7D9JZW2-F1
#
_entry.id   AF-A0A7D9JZW2-F1
#
_cell.length_a   1.000
_cell.length_b   1.000
_cell.length_c   1.000
_cell.angle_alpha   90.00
_cell.angle_beta   90.00
_cell.angle_gamma   90.00
#
_symmetry.space_group_name_H-M   'P 1'
#
loop_
_entity.id
_entity.type
_entity.pdbx_description
1 polymer ?
#
loop_
_entity_poly.entity_id
_entity_poly.type
_entity_poly.pdbx_seq_one_letter_code
_entity_poly.pdbx_strand_id
1 'polypeptide(L)'
;MGVDITSQDIDIAHRVPSRNPAYHKSIICKFMRRCIKEQVMIHRQDANKIEPTVFGLPSDASILNTRVYDHLTPKEQKLLIEAKKFQQ
;
A
#
# COMPACT_ATOMS: atom_id res chain seq x y z
N MET A 1 -11.68 1.99 11.23
CA MET A 1 -12.15 2.69 10.01
C MET A 1 -11.01 3.54 9.50
N GLY A 2 -10.96 3.79 8.19
CA GLY A 2 -9.80 4.34 7.50
C GLY A 2 -9.32 5.70 8.00
N VAL A 3 -8.22 6.16 7.43
CA VAL A 3 -7.67 7.49 7.73
C VAL A 3 -8.32 8.49 6.79
N ASP A 4 -8.77 9.63 7.32
CA ASP A 4 -9.20 10.76 6.51
C ASP A 4 -7.96 11.41 5.86
N ILE A 5 -7.87 11.26 4.55
CA ILE A 5 -6.75 11.74 3.75
C ILE A 5 -7.32 12.61 2.64
N THR A 6 -6.67 13.74 2.40
CA THR A 6 -7.00 14.62 1.26
C THR A 6 -6.02 14.37 0.10
N SER A 7 -6.37 14.78 -1.12
CA SER A 7 -5.44 14.71 -2.25
C SER A 7 -4.15 15.53 -2.01
N GLN A 8 -4.21 16.55 -1.14
CA GLN A 8 -3.06 17.38 -0.76
C GLN A 8 -2.05 16.65 0.14
N ASP A 9 -2.42 15.50 0.73
CA ASP A 9 -1.52 14.70 1.55
C ASP A 9 -0.60 13.80 0.73
N ILE A 10 -0.87 13.64 -0.56
CA ILE A 10 -0.06 12.87 -1.50
C ILE A 10 0.74 13.85 -2.35
N ASP A 11 2.07 13.81 -2.21
CA ASP A 11 3.00 14.59 -3.01
C ASP A 11 3.07 14.03 -4.44
N ILE A 12 3.38 12.75 -4.55
CA ILE A 12 3.58 12.06 -5.83
C ILE A 12 2.98 10.66 -5.73
N ALA A 13 2.20 10.26 -6.73
CA ALA A 13 1.78 8.88 -6.92
C ALA A 13 2.10 8.43 -8.35
N HIS A 14 2.75 7.28 -8.49
CA HIS A 14 3.06 6.72 -9.81
C HIS A 14 3.01 5.20 -9.81
N ARG A 15 2.68 4.61 -10.97
CA ARG A 15 2.73 3.16 -11.17
C ARG A 15 4.15 2.72 -11.48
N VAL A 16 4.59 1.65 -10.83
CA VAL A 16 5.89 1.01 -11.09
C VAL A 16 5.66 -0.20 -12.00
N PRO A 17 6.48 -0.37 -13.05
CA PRO A 17 6.42 -1.56 -13.88
C PRO A 17 6.72 -2.81 -13.05
N SER A 18 5.86 -3.82 -13.19
CA SER A 18 6.14 -5.14 -12.63
C SER A 18 7.15 -5.87 -13.51
N ARG A 19 8.10 -6.58 -12.90
CA ARG A 19 9.03 -7.47 -13.61
C ARG A 19 8.32 -8.70 -14.17
N ASN A 20 7.19 -9.10 -13.59
CA ASN A 20 6.37 -10.21 -14.07
C ASN A 20 5.01 -9.66 -14.52
N PRO A 21 4.63 -9.85 -15.80
CA PRO A 21 3.38 -9.33 -16.35
C PRO A 21 2.12 -9.93 -15.70
N ALA A 22 2.25 -11.08 -15.03
CA ALA A 22 1.15 -11.68 -14.27
C ALA A 22 0.81 -10.92 -12.97
N TYR A 23 1.71 -10.06 -12.47
CA TYR A 23 1.42 -9.26 -11.28
C TYR A 23 0.87 -7.87 -11.65
N HIS A 24 -0.09 -7.42 -10.84
CA HIS A 24 -0.59 -6.06 -10.91
C HIS A 24 0.54 -5.05 -10.65
N LYS A 25 0.58 -3.99 -11.46
CA LYS A 25 1.53 -2.89 -11.31
C LYS A 25 1.24 -2.12 -10.02
N SER A 26 2.14 -2.21 -9.05
CA SER A 26 2.06 -1.46 -7.79
C SER A 26 2.05 0.04 -8.03
N ILE A 27 1.39 0.78 -7.14
CA ILE A 27 1.44 2.24 -7.09
C ILE A 27 2.32 2.63 -5.91
N ILE A 28 3.34 3.45 -6.15
CA ILE A 28 4.12 4.08 -5.08
C ILE A 28 3.52 5.47 -4.82
N CYS A 29 3.18 5.73 -3.57
CA CYS A 29 2.72 7.03 -3.10
C CYS A 29 3.74 7.62 -2.13
N LYS A 30 4.17 8.85 -2.40
CA LYS A 30 4.93 9.69 -1.47
C LYS A 30 3.97 10.61 -0.75
N PHE A 31 3.89 10.50 0.56
CA PHE A 31 3.09 11.39 1.39
C PHE A 31 3.84 12.70 1.66
N MET A 32 3.12 13.81 1.67
CA MET A 32 3.64 15.12 2.08
C MET A 32 4.05 15.12 3.55
N ARG A 33 3.25 14.47 4.40
CA ARG A 33 3.41 14.45 5.85
C ARG A 33 3.64 13.03 6.35
N ARG A 34 4.69 12.86 7.15
CA ARG A 34 5.04 11.56 7.77
C ARG A 34 3.93 11.02 8.68
N CYS A 35 3.27 11.88 9.46
CA CYS A 35 2.20 11.47 10.36
C CYS A 35 1.01 10.83 9.64
N ILE A 36 0.66 11.32 8.44
CA ILE A 36 -0.43 10.75 7.63
C ILE A 36 -0.03 9.36 7.11
N LYS A 37 1.19 9.22 6.58
CA LYS A 37 1.74 7.91 6.19
C LYS A 37 1.64 6.91 7.36
N GLU A 38 2.05 7.32 8.56
CA GLU A 38 2.03 6.45 9.74
C GLU A 38 0.60 6.03 10.12
N GLN A 39 -0.36 6.95 10.10
CA GLN A 39 -1.77 6.63 10.33
C GLN A 39 -2.30 5.63 9.30
N VAL A 40 -1.96 5.80 8.02
CA VAL A 40 -2.36 4.87 6.94
C VAL A 40 -1.77 3.49 7.18
N MET A 41 -0.49 3.44 7.56
CA MET A 41 0.21 2.19 7.81
C MET A 41 -0.34 1.45 9.04
N ILE A 42 -0.91 2.13 10.03
CA ILE A 42 -1.62 1.51 11.15
C ILE A 42 -2.89 0.80 10.66
N HIS A 43 -3.66 1.44 9.78
CA HIS A 43 -4.94 0.92 9.27
C HIS A 43 -4.80 0.06 8.00
N ARG A 44 -3.58 -0.28 7.58
CA ARG A 44 -3.30 -0.96 6.30
C ARG A 44 -4.03 -2.29 6.10
N GLN A 45 -4.37 -2.99 7.19
CA GLN A 45 -5.08 -4.27 7.13
C GLN A 45 -6.57 -4.11 6.79
N ASP A 46 -7.11 -2.90 6.92
CA ASP A 46 -8.51 -2.61 6.58
C ASP A 46 -8.68 -2.27 5.09
N ALA A 47 -7.59 -2.17 4.32
CA ALA A 47 -7.63 -1.77 2.91
C ALA A 47 -8.48 -2.71 2.03
N ASN A 48 -8.57 -3.99 2.39
CA ASN A 48 -9.38 -4.97 1.67
C ASN A 48 -10.81 -5.14 2.22
N LYS A 49 -11.19 -4.36 3.24
CA LYS A 49 -12.52 -4.39 3.88
C LYS A 49 -13.43 -3.26 3.40
N ILE A 50 -12.95 -2.42 2.50
CA ILE A 50 -13.70 -1.30 1.95
C ILE A 50 -14.67 -1.84 0.89
N GLU A 51 -15.87 -1.29 0.78
CA GLU A 51 -16.79 -1.69 -0.29
C GLU A 51 -16.29 -1.15 -1.64
N PRO A 52 -16.28 -1.96 -2.72
CA PRO A 52 -15.81 -1.52 -4.04
C PRO A 52 -16.54 -0.27 -4.55
N THR A 53 -17.82 -0.13 -4.18
CA THR A 53 -18.69 0.99 -4.55
C THR A 53 -18.17 2.34 -4.06
N VAL A 54 -17.42 2.37 -2.97
CA VAL A 54 -16.75 3.58 -2.45
C VAL A 54 -15.76 4.15 -3.46
N PHE A 55 -15.17 3.29 -4.29
CA PHE A 55 -14.25 3.68 -5.36
C PHE A 55 -14.95 3.89 -6.71
N GLY A 56 -16.30 3.88 -6.74
CA GLY A 56 -17.07 3.89 -7.99
C GLY A 56 -16.95 2.61 -8.81
N LEU A 57 -16.51 1.51 -8.18
CA LEU A 57 -16.45 0.19 -8.83
C LEU A 57 -17.79 -0.55 -8.66
N PRO A 58 -18.11 -1.49 -9.57
CA PRO A 58 -19.23 -2.40 -9.39
C PRO A 58 -19.17 -3.16 -8.05
N SER A 59 -20.33 -3.47 -7.45
CA SER A 59 -20.39 -4.16 -6.14
C SER A 59 -19.81 -5.57 -6.15
N ASP A 60 -19.73 -6.20 -7.32
CA ASP A 60 -19.12 -7.51 -7.55
C ASP A 60 -17.60 -7.42 -7.85
N ALA A 61 -17.04 -6.21 -7.95
CA ALA A 61 -15.60 -6.05 -8.17
C ALA A 61 -14.81 -6.51 -6.94
N SER A 62 -13.83 -7.39 -7.13
CA SER A 62 -13.01 -7.89 -6.04
C SER A 62 -11.90 -6.91 -5.67
N ILE A 63 -11.93 -6.39 -4.44
CA ILE A 63 -10.81 -5.63 -3.85
C ILE A 63 -10.09 -6.40 -2.73
N LEU A 64 -10.42 -7.69 -2.55
CA LEU A 64 -9.90 -8.53 -1.47
C LEU A 64 -8.37 -8.65 -1.45
N ASN A 65 -7.75 -8.50 -2.63
CA ASN A 65 -6.30 -8.58 -2.82
C ASN A 65 -5.59 -7.22 -2.68
N THR A 66 -6.30 -6.17 -2.26
CA THR A 66 -5.72 -4.85 -2.01
C THR A 66 -4.87 -4.91 -0.76
N ARG A 67 -3.58 -4.58 -0.90
CA ARG A 67 -2.63 -4.58 0.21
C ARG A 67 -1.78 -3.32 0.19
N VAL A 68 -1.59 -2.73 1.36
CA VAL A 68 -0.75 -1.54 1.56
C VAL A 68 0.49 -1.95 2.34
N TYR A 69 1.66 -1.60 1.80
CA TYR A 69 2.97 -1.95 2.35
C TYR A 69 3.84 -0.72 2.48
N ASP A 70 4.82 -0.77 3.39
CA ASP A 70 5.85 0.26 3.42
C ASP A 70 6.81 0.06 2.25
N HIS A 71 7.24 1.17 1.64
CA HIS A 71 8.24 1.14 0.60
C HIS A 71 9.64 1.16 1.24
N LEU A 72 10.18 -0.03 1.46
CA LEU A 72 11.51 -0.22 2.02
C LEU A 72 12.59 0.06 0.98
N THR A 73 13.65 0.73 1.41
CA THR A 73 14.88 0.86 0.63
C THR A 73 15.52 -0.51 0.37
N PRO A 74 16.34 -0.67 -0.68
CA PRO A 74 17.02 -1.94 -0.94
C PRO A 74 17.84 -2.47 0.24
N LYS A 75 18.40 -1.57 1.07
CA LYS A 75 19.13 -1.94 2.29
C LYS A 75 18.19 -2.52 3.36
N GLU A 76 17.07 -1.87 3.62
CA GLU A 76 16.06 -2.35 4.58
C GLU A 76 15.42 -3.66 4.13
N GLN A 77 15.19 -3.84 2.83
CA GLN A 77 14.69 -5.11 2.29
C GLN A 77 15.66 -6.26 2.56
N LYS A 78 16.97 -6.06 2.34
CA LYS A 78 18.00 -7.06 2.66
C LYS A 78 18.02 -7.38 4.14
N LEU A 79 18.01 -6.35 5.00
CA LEU A 79 17.99 -6.52 6.45
C LEU A 79 16.75 -7.31 6.89
N LEU A 80 15.56 -7.00 6.34
CA LEU A 80 14.33 -7.73 6.63
C LEU A 80 14.43 -9.19 6.21
N ILE A 81 14.98 -9.47 5.03
CA ILE A 81 15.18 -10.84 4.53
C ILE A 81 16.13 -11.61 5.46
N GLU A 82 17.24 -11.00 5.88
CA GLU A 82 18.19 -11.60 6.82
C GLU A 82 17.54 -11.87 8.18
N ALA A 83 16.86 -10.87 8.76
CA ALA A 83 16.17 -11.01 10.04
C ALA A 83 15.14 -12.16 10.03
N LYS A 84 14.39 -12.33 8.93
CA LYS A 84 13.43 -13.43 8.78
C LYS A 84 14.07 -14.81 8.78
N LYS A 85 15.36 -14.95 8.44
CA LYS A 85 16.05 -16.25 8.52
C LYS A 85 16.24 -16.72 9.96
N PHE A 86 16.31 -15.80 10.92
CA PHE A 86 16.51 -16.09 12.35
C PHE A 86 15.20 -16.26 13.14
N GLN A 87 14.05 -16.06 12.50
CA GLN A 87 12.73 -16.30 13.08
C GLN A 87 12.17 -17.71 12.77
N GLN A 88 13.02 -18.59 12.22
CA GLN A 88 12.71 -20.01 12.02
C GLN A 88 12.96 -20.80 13.31
#